data_AF-A0A927VAH9-F1
#
_entry.id   AF-A0A927VAH9-F1
#
_cell.length_a   1.000
_cell.length_b   1.000
_cell.length_c   1.000
_cell.angle_alpha   90.00
_cell.angle_beta   90.00
_cell.angle_gamma   90.00
#
_symmetry.space_group_name_H-M   'P 1'
#
loop_
_entity.id
_entity.type
_entity.pdbx_description
1 polymer ?
#
loop_
_entity_poly.entity_id
_entity_poly.type
_entity_poly.pdbx_seq_one_letter_code
_entity_poly.pdbx_strand_id
1 'polypeptide(L)'
;MWLLKKIWALCLFPIEWFFQKFEELKEENATGKIILLFLFSLTGFLLFAFAIAWIITTLIIDFPEVLVIIGLIVWLYVYVKEKMFPEPKEVPVSQMAIIQTEADKSFPVVRNIVYQTLKEMADCIGGIVPRTLDEITFSECHYLISHGVCFYQYRLNKSDIRVMYTANELQEFKRTFQNCISNKIQAGQFPMFETAIVYDKYNNAWDVVCVERIEDVGNYFSLQVALFSPAYAEYAIQMKLNEQANTSGSSIPDANWGNK
;
A
#
# COMPACT_ATOMS: atom_id res chain seq x y z
N MET A 1 -4.37 12.83 10.62
CA MET A 1 -4.55 13.98 9.71
C MET A 1 -5.87 14.75 9.88
N TRP A 2 -6.99 14.13 10.25
CA TRP A 2 -8.30 14.81 10.36
C TRP A 2 -8.39 15.82 11.53
N LEU A 3 -7.84 15.49 12.71
CA LEU A 3 -7.85 16.38 13.89
C LEU A 3 -6.99 17.64 13.68
N LEU A 4 -5.80 17.50 13.11
CA LEU A 4 -4.93 18.62 12.74
C LEU A 4 -5.60 19.58 11.77
N LYS A 5 -6.31 19.07 10.75
CA LYS A 5 -7.10 19.91 9.83
C LYS A 5 -8.23 20.66 10.53
N LYS A 6 -8.89 20.05 11.52
CA LYS A 6 -9.95 20.71 12.29
C LYS A 6 -9.43 21.82 13.21
N ILE A 7 -8.30 21.58 13.88
CA ILE A 7 -7.64 22.59 14.71
C ILE A 7 -7.17 23.76 13.83
N TRP A 8 -6.56 23.44 12.68
CA TRP A 8 -6.12 24.43 11.70
C TRP A 8 -7.29 25.26 11.13
N ALA A 9 -8.42 24.62 10.81
CA ALA A 9 -9.64 25.30 10.37
C ALA A 9 -10.24 26.18 11.47
N LEU A 10 -10.21 25.75 12.73
CA LEU A 10 -10.67 26.56 13.87
C LEU A 10 -9.79 27.81 14.06
N CYS A 11 -8.47 27.69 13.84
CA CYS A 11 -7.55 28.82 13.89
C CYS A 11 -7.69 29.79 12.70
N LEU A 12 -8.06 29.27 11.52
CA LEU A 12 -8.25 30.09 10.30
C LEU A 12 -9.65 30.71 10.21
N PHE A 13 -10.65 30.15 10.88
CA PHE A 13 -12.03 30.65 10.88
C PHE A 13 -12.17 32.17 11.13
N PRO A 14 -11.53 32.79 12.14
CA PRO A 14 -11.65 34.23 12.35
C PRO A 14 -11.00 35.07 11.23
N ILE A 15 -10.01 34.51 10.52
CA ILE A 15 -9.35 35.17 9.38
C ILE A 15 -10.24 35.07 8.15
N GLU A 16 -10.79 33.89 7.85
CA GLU A 16 -11.70 33.68 6.71
C GLU A 16 -13.00 34.50 6.85
N TRP A 17 -13.57 34.56 8.07
CA TRP A 17 -14.74 35.38 8.36
C TRP A 17 -14.47 36.88 8.15
N PHE A 18 -13.29 37.36 8.53
CA PHE A 18 -12.89 38.75 8.31
C PHE A 18 -12.80 39.09 6.83
N PHE A 19 -12.18 38.24 6.02
CA PHE A 19 -12.04 38.47 4.57
C PHE A 19 -13.39 38.45 3.85
N GLN A 20 -14.30 37.53 4.20
CA GLN A 20 -15.65 37.49 3.62
C GLN A 20 -16.44 38.76 3.92
N LYS A 21 -16.41 39.25 5.17
CA LYS A 21 -17.11 40.49 5.55
C LYS A 21 -16.46 41.76 4.98
N PHE A 22 -15.14 41.72 4.77
CA PHE A 22 -14.41 42.79 4.11
C PHE A 22 -14.79 42.93 2.63
N GLU A 23 -14.94 41.83 1.90
CA GLU A 23 -15.37 41.85 0.49
C GLU A 23 -16.79 42.40 0.33
N GLU A 24 -17.75 41.98 1.16
CA GLU A 24 -19.12 42.51 1.16
C GLU A 24 -19.17 44.03 1.43
N LEU A 25 -18.37 44.54 2.39
CA LEU A 25 -18.36 45.96 2.75
C LEU A 25 -17.57 46.83 1.76
N LYS A 26 -16.66 46.23 0.99
CA LYS A 26 -15.90 46.89 -0.08
C LYS A 26 -16.78 47.17 -1.29
N GLU A 27 -17.74 46.28 -1.61
CA GLU A 27 -18.73 46.50 -2.66
C GLU A 27 -19.71 47.65 -2.32
N GLU A 28 -20.02 47.85 -1.04
CA GLU A 28 -20.88 48.94 -0.56
C GLU A 28 -20.19 50.32 -0.43
N ASN A 29 -18.88 50.42 -0.74
CA ASN A 29 -18.09 51.66 -0.66
C ASN A 29 -18.12 52.37 0.72
N ALA A 30 -18.38 51.63 1.80
CA ALA A 30 -18.56 52.15 3.15
C ALA A 30 -17.24 52.11 3.97
N THR A 31 -16.28 52.98 3.61
CA THR A 31 -14.93 53.05 4.23
C THR A 31 -14.92 53.15 5.76
N GLY A 32 -15.88 53.84 6.37
CA GLY A 32 -15.98 53.93 7.83
C GLY A 32 -16.34 52.61 8.52
N LYS A 33 -17.21 51.79 7.91
CA LYS A 33 -17.59 50.47 8.45
C LYS A 33 -16.44 49.47 8.34
N ILE A 34 -15.62 49.59 7.30
CA ILE A 34 -14.43 48.76 7.07
C ILE A 34 -13.39 48.98 8.18
N ILE A 35 -13.13 50.24 8.56
CA ILE A 35 -12.18 50.57 9.64
C ILE A 35 -12.68 50.01 10.99
N LEU A 36 -13.98 50.12 11.26
CA LEU A 36 -14.58 49.59 12.49
C LEU A 36 -14.52 48.05 12.53
N LEU A 37 -14.80 47.38 11.41
CA LEU A 37 -14.67 45.93 11.26
C LEU A 37 -13.22 45.47 11.51
N PHE A 38 -12.23 46.21 10.99
CA PHE A 38 -10.82 45.93 11.20
C PHE A 38 -10.41 46.06 12.68
N LEU A 39 -10.82 47.15 13.35
CA LEU A 39 -10.57 47.32 14.79
C LEU A 39 -11.23 46.21 15.63
N PHE A 40 -12.45 45.83 15.30
CA PHE A 40 -13.17 44.77 16.01
C PHE A 40 -12.52 43.39 15.80
N SER A 41 -12.13 43.08 14.56
CA SER A 41 -11.44 41.84 14.23
C SER A 41 -10.05 41.75 14.88
N LEU A 42 -9.30 42.85 14.87
CA LEU A 42 -7.98 42.92 15.52
C LEU A 42 -8.08 42.68 17.04
N THR A 43 -9.10 43.29 17.67
CA THR A 43 -9.36 43.11 19.11
C THR A 43 -9.78 41.67 19.42
N GLY A 44 -10.63 41.07 18.58
CA GLY A 44 -11.02 39.66 18.69
C GLY A 44 -9.84 38.71 18.55
N PHE A 45 -8.94 38.96 17.59
CA PHE A 45 -7.74 38.18 17.39
C PHE A 45 -6.76 38.29 18.58
N LEU A 46 -6.55 39.50 19.10
CA LEU A 46 -5.73 39.74 20.29
C LEU A 46 -6.26 39.00 21.51
N LEU A 47 -7.57 39.04 21.76
CA LEU A 47 -8.20 38.31 22.87
C LEU A 47 -8.07 36.79 22.69
N PHE A 48 -8.24 36.29 21.47
CA PHE A 48 -8.11 34.86 21.18
C PHE A 48 -6.66 34.38 21.36
N ALA A 49 -5.69 35.13 20.84
CA ALA A 49 -4.27 34.85 21.03
C ALA A 49 -3.87 34.88 22.51
N PHE A 50 -4.38 35.86 23.27
CA PHE A 50 -4.17 35.95 24.71
C PHE A 50 -4.78 34.76 25.46
N ALA A 51 -6.00 34.36 25.12
CA ALA A 51 -6.64 33.19 25.72
C ALA A 51 -5.86 31.90 25.46
N ILE A 52 -5.35 31.69 24.24
CA ILE A 52 -4.50 30.55 23.91
C ILE A 52 -3.19 30.59 24.70
N ALA A 53 -2.52 31.74 24.73
CA ALA A 53 -1.28 31.90 25.49
C ALA A 53 -1.50 31.65 26.99
N TRP A 54 -2.62 32.11 27.54
CA TRP A 54 -3.00 31.86 28.92
C TRP A 54 -3.20 30.37 29.19
N ILE A 55 -4.00 29.69 28.35
CA ILE A 55 -4.25 28.24 28.47
C ILE A 55 -2.94 27.46 28.42
N ILE A 56 -2.05 27.77 27.47
CA ILE A 56 -0.74 27.12 27.35
C ILE A 56 0.08 27.36 28.63
N THR A 57 0.10 28.59 29.14
CA THR A 57 0.86 28.94 30.34
C THR A 57 0.34 28.20 31.58
N THR A 58 -0.98 28.19 31.79
CA THR A 58 -1.64 27.43 32.86
C THR A 58 -1.38 25.93 32.73
N LEU A 59 -1.40 25.38 31.51
CA LEU A 59 -1.17 23.96 31.27
C LEU A 59 0.29 23.55 31.54
N ILE A 60 1.25 24.45 31.32
CA ILE A 60 2.68 24.21 31.63
C ILE A 60 2.95 24.35 33.14
N ILE A 61 2.38 25.35 33.80
CA ILE A 61 2.69 25.67 35.20
C ILE A 61 1.88 24.81 36.17
N ASP A 62 0.57 24.71 35.96
CA ASP A 62 -0.35 24.11 36.93
C ASP A 62 -0.62 22.61 36.68
N PHE A 63 -0.36 22.12 35.45
CA PHE A 63 -0.66 20.73 35.07
C PHE A 63 0.45 20.06 34.21
N PRO A 64 1.72 20.07 34.64
CA PRO A 64 2.81 19.43 33.89
C PRO A 64 2.59 17.93 33.67
N GLU A 65 1.87 17.25 34.56
CA GLU A 65 1.56 15.82 34.44
C GLU A 65 0.69 15.52 33.20
N VAL A 66 -0.23 16.44 32.86
CA VAL A 66 -1.09 16.29 31.67
C VAL A 66 -0.26 16.35 30.39
N LEU A 67 0.76 17.23 30.34
CA LEU A 67 1.69 17.30 29.22
C LEU A 67 2.50 16.00 29.07
N VAL A 68 2.95 15.42 30.18
CA VAL A 68 3.67 14.15 30.17
C VAL A 68 2.79 13.03 29.63
N ILE A 69 1.52 12.95 30.07
CA ILE A 69 0.56 11.94 29.59
C ILE A 69 0.32 12.09 28.07
N ILE A 70 0.10 13.32 27.59
CA ILE A 70 -0.08 13.57 26.16
C ILE A 70 1.18 13.17 25.37
N GLY A 71 2.36 13.54 25.86
CA GLY A 71 3.64 13.15 25.26
C GLY A 71 3.82 11.64 25.21
N LEU A 72 3.45 10.93 26.26
CA LEU A 72 3.51 9.46 26.34
C LEU A 72 2.55 8.80 25.35
N ILE A 73 1.33 9.33 25.20
CA ILE A 73 0.35 8.85 24.23
C ILE A 73 0.86 9.05 22.80
N VAL A 74 1.43 10.22 22.49
CA VAL A 74 2.00 10.50 21.16
C VAL A 74 3.21 9.61 20.90
N TRP A 75 4.10 9.45 21.87
CA TRP A 75 5.27 8.58 21.76
C TRP A 75 4.86 7.12 21.54
N LEU A 76 3.90 6.62 22.32
CA LEU A 76 3.37 5.26 22.16
C LEU A 76 2.72 5.07 20.80
N TYR A 77 1.96 6.07 20.32
CA TYR A 77 1.37 6.04 18.99
C TYR A 77 2.43 5.96 17.89
N VAL A 78 3.48 6.78 17.96
CA VAL A 78 4.60 6.74 16.99
C VAL A 78 5.31 5.39 17.05
N TYR A 79 5.62 4.89 18.24
CA TYR A 79 6.26 3.60 18.44
C TYR A 79 5.45 2.44 17.85
N VAL A 80 4.13 2.41 18.11
CA VAL A 80 3.23 1.40 17.54
C VAL A 80 3.13 1.56 16.03
N LYS A 81 3.05 2.78 15.50
CA LYS A 81 2.99 3.03 14.06
C LYS A 81 4.25 2.52 13.36
N GLU A 82 5.44 2.85 13.86
CA GLU A 82 6.71 2.41 13.27
C GLU A 82 6.89 0.89 13.30
N LYS A 83 6.41 0.24 14.36
CA LYS A 83 6.57 -1.21 14.54
C LYS A 83 5.52 -2.03 13.77
N MET A 84 4.30 -1.49 13.61
CA MET A 84 3.19 -2.17 12.92
C MET A 84 3.17 -1.86 11.41
N PHE A 85 3.71 -0.70 11.01
CA PHE A 85 3.77 -0.24 9.62
C PHE A 85 5.16 0.32 9.33
N PRO A 86 6.19 -0.54 9.18
CA PRO A 86 7.47 -0.07 8.68
C PRO A 86 7.21 0.59 7.32
N GLU A 87 7.47 1.89 7.23
CA GLU A 87 7.36 2.59 5.95
C GLU A 87 8.32 1.89 4.96
N PRO A 88 7.87 1.58 3.73
CA PRO A 88 8.70 0.90 2.74
C PRO A 88 10.01 1.66 2.62
N LYS A 89 11.16 0.98 2.76
CA LYS A 89 12.46 1.61 2.50
C LYS A 89 12.40 2.27 1.12
N GLU A 90 12.42 3.60 1.09
CA GLU A 90 12.38 4.35 -0.15
C GLU A 90 13.60 3.96 -0.97
N VAL A 91 13.36 3.32 -2.11
CA VAL A 91 14.42 2.96 -3.06
C VAL A 91 14.96 4.28 -3.62
N PRO A 92 16.27 4.56 -3.55
CA PRO A 92 16.81 5.80 -4.08
C PRO A 92 16.44 5.96 -5.55
N VAL A 93 16.02 7.18 -5.94
CA VAL A 93 15.44 7.51 -7.26
C VAL A 93 16.31 7.02 -8.44
N SER A 94 17.64 6.96 -8.25
CA SER A 94 18.58 6.43 -9.24
C SER A 94 18.47 4.92 -9.48
N GLN A 95 18.11 4.13 -8.45
CA GLN A 95 17.90 2.69 -8.57
C GLN A 95 16.53 2.38 -9.19
N MET A 96 15.51 3.20 -8.95
CA MET A 96 14.19 3.03 -9.58
C MET A 96 14.24 3.11 -11.10
N ALA A 97 15.00 4.05 -11.68
CA ALA A 97 15.14 4.18 -13.13
C ALA A 97 15.83 2.97 -13.79
N ILE A 98 16.80 2.35 -13.09
CA ILE A 98 17.48 1.15 -13.54
C ILE A 98 16.52 -0.04 -13.53
N ILE A 99 15.76 -0.20 -12.43
CA ILE A 99 14.76 -1.26 -12.28
C ILE A 99 13.66 -1.13 -13.34
N GLN A 100 13.21 0.10 -13.66
CA GLN A 100 12.24 0.34 -14.74
C GLN A 100 12.78 -0.09 -16.10
N THR A 101 14.03 0.27 -16.42
CA THR A 101 14.65 -0.08 -17.70
C THR A 101 14.81 -1.60 -17.84
N GLU A 102 15.14 -2.29 -16.75
CA GLU A 102 15.22 -3.75 -16.71
C GLU A 102 13.84 -4.40 -16.81
N ALA A 103 12.83 -3.81 -16.16
CA ALA A 103 11.44 -4.25 -16.22
C ALA A 103 10.88 -4.18 -17.64
N ASP A 104 11.12 -3.08 -18.37
CA ASP A 104 10.65 -2.91 -19.75
C ASP A 104 11.24 -3.97 -20.70
N LYS A 105 12.51 -4.33 -20.52
CA LYS A 105 13.18 -5.37 -21.30
C LYS A 105 12.66 -6.77 -20.96
N SER A 106 12.37 -7.00 -19.69
CA SER A 106 11.99 -8.31 -19.16
C SER A 106 10.49 -8.58 -19.30
N PHE A 107 9.66 -7.55 -19.39
CA PHE A 107 8.21 -7.64 -19.55
C PHE A 107 7.77 -8.53 -20.73
N PRO A 108 8.26 -8.35 -21.98
CA PRO A 108 7.83 -9.20 -23.10
C PRO A 108 8.19 -10.67 -22.89
N VAL A 109 9.28 -10.95 -22.19
CA VAL A 109 9.72 -12.32 -21.85
C VAL A 109 8.76 -12.96 -20.86
N VAL A 110 8.53 -12.29 -19.73
CA VAL A 110 7.60 -12.78 -18.68
C VAL A 110 6.19 -12.89 -19.24
N ARG A 111 5.76 -11.95 -20.07
CA ARG A 111 4.46 -11.96 -20.74
C ARG A 111 4.27 -13.22 -21.59
N ASN A 112 5.29 -13.60 -22.37
CA ASN A 112 5.21 -14.81 -23.19
C ASN A 112 5.10 -16.08 -22.34
N ILE A 113 5.85 -16.16 -21.23
CA ILE A 113 5.78 -17.29 -20.29
C ILE A 113 4.38 -17.39 -19.69
N VAL A 114 3.87 -16.28 -19.15
CA VAL A 114 2.55 -16.22 -18.52
C VAL A 114 1.46 -16.55 -19.54
N TYR A 115 1.55 -16.03 -20.76
CA TYR A 115 0.61 -16.35 -21.83
C TYR A 115 0.59 -17.83 -22.18
N GLN A 116 1.76 -18.45 -22.40
CA GLN A 116 1.83 -19.88 -22.74
C GLN A 116 1.30 -20.77 -21.61
N THR A 117 1.59 -20.42 -20.36
CA THR A 117 1.07 -21.14 -19.19
C THR A 117 -0.44 -20.94 -19.05
N LEU A 118 -0.94 -19.71 -19.20
CA LEU A 118 -2.38 -19.42 -19.13
C LEU A 118 -3.17 -20.10 -20.25
N LYS A 119 -2.59 -20.24 -21.44
CA LYS A 119 -3.24 -20.94 -22.55
C LYS A 119 -3.56 -22.40 -22.23
N GLU A 120 -2.77 -23.03 -21.36
CA GLU A 120 -2.98 -24.42 -20.93
C GLU A 120 -3.82 -24.51 -19.65
N MET A 121 -3.67 -23.53 -18.75
CA MET A 121 -4.21 -23.60 -17.38
C MET A 121 -5.46 -22.75 -17.14
N ALA A 122 -5.87 -21.88 -18.08
CA ALA A 122 -7.01 -20.98 -17.88
C ALA A 122 -8.31 -21.72 -17.56
N ASP A 123 -8.57 -22.84 -18.23
CA ASP A 123 -9.77 -23.64 -18.01
C ASP A 123 -9.85 -24.23 -16.60
N CYS A 124 -8.70 -24.48 -15.95
CA CYS A 124 -8.63 -25.06 -14.60
C CYS A 124 -9.20 -24.13 -13.52
N ILE A 125 -9.25 -22.82 -13.78
CA ILE A 125 -9.79 -21.81 -12.85
C ILE A 125 -11.03 -21.11 -13.44
N GLY A 126 -11.67 -21.70 -14.46
CA GLY A 126 -12.83 -21.08 -15.12
C GLY A 126 -12.49 -19.74 -15.80
N GLY A 127 -11.24 -19.55 -16.22
CA GLY A 127 -10.80 -18.43 -17.02
C GLY A 127 -11.06 -18.64 -18.51
N ILE A 128 -11.19 -17.56 -19.26
CA ILE A 128 -11.24 -17.59 -20.72
C ILE A 128 -9.83 -17.78 -21.24
N VAL A 129 -9.62 -18.84 -22.04
CA VAL A 129 -8.33 -19.12 -22.67
C VAL A 129 -7.89 -17.93 -23.54
N PRO A 130 -6.74 -17.30 -23.24
CA PRO A 130 -6.27 -16.17 -24.02
C PRO A 130 -5.82 -16.61 -25.41
N ARG A 131 -6.23 -15.85 -26.44
CA ARG A 131 -5.86 -16.09 -27.84
C ARG A 131 -4.73 -15.20 -28.32
N THR A 132 -4.56 -14.06 -27.67
CA THR A 132 -3.56 -13.06 -27.99
C THR A 132 -2.80 -12.63 -26.74
N LEU A 133 -1.57 -12.13 -26.93
CA LEU A 133 -0.74 -11.63 -25.83
C LEU A 133 -1.33 -10.38 -25.16
N ASP A 134 -2.14 -9.62 -25.88
CA ASP A 134 -2.70 -8.36 -25.39
C ASP A 134 -3.94 -8.56 -24.51
N GLU A 135 -4.62 -9.71 -24.64
CA GLU A 135 -5.74 -10.08 -23.78
C GLU A 135 -5.33 -10.19 -22.30
N ILE A 136 -4.10 -10.67 -22.06
CA ILE A 136 -3.58 -10.88 -20.70
C ILE A 136 -2.94 -9.64 -20.07
N THR A 137 -2.72 -8.57 -20.83
CA THR A 137 -2.06 -7.36 -20.35
C THR A 137 -3.05 -6.30 -19.89
N PHE A 138 -2.69 -5.54 -18.87
CA PHE A 138 -3.37 -4.29 -18.52
C PHE A 138 -2.93 -3.17 -19.46
N SER A 139 -3.88 -2.39 -19.99
CA SER A 139 -3.58 -1.29 -20.92
C SER A 139 -2.86 -0.11 -20.27
N GLU A 140 -2.97 0.04 -18.95
CA GLU A 140 -2.51 1.25 -18.24
C GLU A 140 -1.23 1.03 -17.42
N CYS A 141 -1.08 -0.15 -16.78
CA CYS A 141 0.06 -0.46 -15.92
C CYS A 141 0.55 -1.90 -16.14
N HIS A 142 1.69 -2.07 -16.80
CA HIS A 142 2.29 -3.38 -17.07
C HIS A 142 3.03 -3.99 -15.87
N TYR A 143 3.51 -3.13 -14.97
CA TYR A 143 4.26 -3.54 -13.78
C TYR A 143 4.13 -2.52 -12.66
N LEU A 144 4.35 -3.00 -11.44
CA LEU A 144 4.39 -2.24 -10.21
C LEU A 144 5.76 -2.44 -9.56
N ILE A 145 6.47 -1.37 -9.24
CA ILE A 145 7.71 -1.45 -8.47
C ILE A 145 7.39 -1.17 -7.00
N SER A 146 7.65 -2.14 -6.14
CA SER A 146 7.39 -2.05 -4.70
C SER A 146 8.51 -2.73 -3.94
N HIS A 147 9.01 -2.10 -2.86
CA HIS A 147 10.13 -2.62 -2.04
C HIS A 147 11.40 -2.97 -2.85
N GLY A 148 11.65 -2.27 -3.96
CA GLY A 148 12.79 -2.57 -4.84
C GLY A 148 12.60 -3.80 -5.73
N VAL A 149 11.40 -4.36 -5.78
CA VAL A 149 11.01 -5.51 -6.61
C VAL A 149 10.06 -5.05 -7.70
N CYS A 150 10.25 -5.56 -8.92
CA CYS A 150 9.32 -5.36 -10.02
C CYS A 150 8.29 -6.50 -10.10
N PHE A 151 7.02 -6.17 -9.93
CA PHE A 151 5.88 -7.07 -10.06
C PHE A 151 5.18 -6.81 -11.39
N TYR A 152 5.23 -7.76 -12.31
CA TYR A 152 4.49 -7.73 -13.56
C TYR A 152 3.03 -8.11 -13.31
N GLN A 153 2.12 -7.33 -13.88
CA GLN A 153 0.69 -7.50 -13.69
C GLN A 153 0.04 -8.04 -14.95
N TYR A 154 -0.71 -9.12 -14.79
CA TYR A 154 -1.47 -9.76 -15.86
C TYR A 154 -2.91 -9.99 -15.42
N ARG A 155 -3.82 -10.06 -16.39
CA ARG A 155 -5.22 -10.37 -16.17
C ARG A 155 -5.61 -11.64 -16.90
N LEU A 156 -6.54 -12.39 -16.33
CA LEU A 156 -7.22 -13.49 -17.00
C LEU A 156 -8.72 -13.27 -16.84
N ASN A 157 -9.43 -13.03 -17.95
CA ASN A 157 -10.88 -12.81 -17.90
C ASN A 157 -11.59 -14.09 -17.44
N LYS A 158 -12.66 -13.93 -16.65
CA LYS A 158 -13.47 -15.07 -16.23
C LYS A 158 -14.49 -15.49 -17.29
N SER A 159 -14.74 -16.78 -17.38
CA SER A 159 -15.83 -17.34 -18.18
C SER A 159 -17.20 -17.08 -17.52
N ASP A 160 -17.27 -17.23 -16.20
CA ASP A 160 -18.44 -16.88 -15.39
C ASP A 160 -18.05 -15.88 -14.29
N ILE A 161 -18.64 -14.68 -14.39
CA ILE A 161 -18.40 -13.57 -13.46
C ILE A 161 -19.02 -13.84 -12.09
N ARG A 162 -20.01 -14.74 -12.00
CA ARG A 162 -20.75 -15.02 -10.76
C ARG A 162 -20.02 -15.97 -9.84
N VAL A 163 -19.06 -16.73 -10.36
CA VAL A 163 -18.25 -17.66 -9.57
C VAL A 163 -17.21 -16.87 -8.80
N MET A 164 -17.35 -16.86 -7.47
CA MET A 164 -16.36 -16.33 -6.55
C MET A 164 -15.51 -17.48 -6.02
N TYR A 165 -14.20 -17.35 -6.16
CA TYR A 165 -13.26 -18.37 -5.68
C TYR A 165 -12.85 -18.09 -4.24
N THR A 166 -12.72 -19.15 -3.45
CA THR A 166 -12.20 -19.06 -2.09
C THR A 166 -10.69 -18.85 -2.11
N ALA A 167 -10.14 -18.27 -1.03
CA ALA A 167 -8.71 -18.03 -0.92
C ALA A 167 -7.87 -19.32 -1.06
N ASN A 168 -8.39 -20.46 -0.57
CA ASN A 168 -7.71 -21.75 -0.68
C ASN A 168 -7.64 -22.26 -2.13
N GLU A 169 -8.73 -22.15 -2.90
CA GLU A 169 -8.75 -22.55 -4.31
C GLU A 169 -7.78 -21.70 -5.15
N LEU A 170 -7.74 -20.39 -4.88
CA LEU A 170 -6.79 -19.48 -5.52
C LEU A 170 -5.33 -19.84 -5.16
N GLN A 171 -5.09 -20.26 -3.91
CA GLN A 171 -3.76 -20.71 -3.46
C GLN A 171 -3.35 -22.03 -4.13
N GLU A 172 -4.26 -22.98 -4.28
CA GLU A 172 -4.00 -24.24 -4.98
C GLU A 172 -3.72 -24.00 -6.47
N PHE A 173 -4.50 -23.13 -7.11
CA PHE A 173 -4.25 -22.71 -8.48
C PHE A 173 -2.89 -22.02 -8.60
N LYS A 174 -2.56 -21.08 -7.70
CA LYS A 174 -1.24 -20.42 -7.64
C LYS A 174 -0.11 -21.45 -7.59
N ARG A 175 -0.21 -22.45 -6.71
CA ARG A 175 0.79 -23.53 -6.61
C ARG A 175 0.91 -24.33 -7.91
N THR A 176 -0.21 -24.70 -8.51
CA THR A 176 -0.23 -25.49 -9.75
C THR A 176 0.33 -24.68 -10.93
N PHE A 177 -0.02 -23.40 -11.00
CA PHE A 177 0.46 -22.46 -12.00
C PHE A 177 1.97 -22.22 -11.88
N GLN A 178 2.48 -22.04 -10.66
CA GLN A 178 3.92 -21.96 -10.38
C GLN A 178 4.65 -23.22 -10.87
N ASN A 179 4.17 -24.41 -10.50
CA ASN A 179 4.76 -25.67 -10.93
C ASN A 179 4.77 -25.83 -12.46
N CYS A 180 3.69 -25.39 -13.14
CA CYS A 180 3.63 -25.43 -14.60
C CYS A 180 4.72 -24.54 -15.23
N ILE A 181 4.91 -23.32 -14.73
CA ILE A 181 5.98 -22.43 -15.17
C ILE A 181 7.35 -23.08 -14.96
N SER A 182 7.62 -23.58 -13.76
CA SER A 182 8.91 -24.21 -13.44
C SER A 182 9.18 -25.42 -14.34
N ASN A 183 8.18 -26.26 -14.60
CA ASN A 183 8.30 -27.40 -15.51
C ASN A 183 8.57 -26.98 -16.96
N LYS A 184 7.92 -25.92 -17.45
CA LYS A 184 8.17 -25.40 -18.81
C LYS A 184 9.58 -24.84 -18.97
N ILE A 185 10.10 -24.17 -17.94
CA ILE A 185 11.48 -23.68 -17.92
C ILE A 185 12.46 -24.87 -17.89
N GLN A 186 12.23 -25.87 -17.04
CA GLN A 186 13.05 -27.09 -16.98
C GLN A 186 13.04 -27.88 -18.30
N ALA A 187 11.91 -27.90 -19.00
CA ALA A 187 11.78 -28.52 -20.31
C ALA A 187 12.48 -27.75 -21.44
N GLY A 188 13.10 -26.59 -21.15
CA GLY A 188 13.82 -25.78 -22.13
C GLY A 188 12.91 -25.03 -23.11
N GLN A 189 11.62 -24.86 -22.80
CA GLN A 189 10.70 -24.11 -23.66
C GLN A 189 11.05 -22.61 -23.71
N PHE A 190 11.80 -22.13 -22.72
CA PHE A 190 12.25 -20.76 -22.61
C PHE A 190 13.79 -20.71 -22.53
N PRO A 191 14.50 -20.62 -23.67
CA PRO A 191 15.97 -20.69 -23.72
C PRO A 191 16.67 -19.49 -23.06
N MET A 192 15.90 -18.49 -22.62
CA MET A 192 16.39 -17.29 -21.94
C MET A 192 16.80 -17.58 -20.49
N PHE A 193 16.37 -18.71 -19.94
CA PHE A 193 16.70 -19.15 -18.58
C PHE A 193 17.45 -20.48 -18.65
N GLU A 194 18.66 -20.51 -18.10
CA GLU A 194 19.50 -21.71 -18.07
C GLU A 194 19.01 -22.73 -17.02
N THR A 195 18.43 -22.23 -15.93
CA THR A 195 17.88 -23.05 -14.85
C THR A 195 16.49 -22.55 -14.46
N ALA A 196 15.64 -23.43 -13.95
CA ALA A 196 14.35 -23.04 -13.38
C ALA A 196 14.45 -22.58 -11.93
N ILE A 197 15.51 -23.00 -11.22
CA ILE A 197 15.74 -22.74 -9.81
C ILE A 197 17.06 -21.96 -9.66
N VAL A 198 17.03 -20.93 -8.81
CA VAL A 198 18.18 -20.12 -8.41
C VAL A 198 18.32 -20.18 -6.90
N TYR A 199 19.56 -20.28 -6.42
CA TYR A 199 19.86 -20.27 -5.00
C TYR A 199 20.21 -18.87 -4.53
N ASP A 200 19.62 -18.43 -3.42
CA ASP A 200 20.00 -17.17 -2.80
C ASP A 200 21.32 -17.28 -2.01
N LYS A 201 21.75 -16.17 -1.39
CA LYS A 201 22.97 -16.10 -0.55
C LYS A 201 22.91 -17.02 0.68
N TYR A 202 21.73 -17.39 1.12
CA TYR A 202 21.44 -18.29 2.25
C TYR A 202 21.17 -19.73 1.80
N ASN A 203 21.42 -20.05 0.53
CA ASN A 203 21.19 -21.35 -0.08
C ASN A 203 19.71 -21.80 -0.10
N ASN A 204 18.77 -20.85 -0.06
CA ASN A 204 17.37 -21.15 -0.30
C ASN A 204 17.11 -21.27 -1.80
N ALA A 205 16.37 -22.31 -2.20
CA ALA A 205 15.95 -22.51 -3.58
C ALA A 205 14.73 -21.65 -3.90
N TRP A 206 14.82 -20.87 -4.98
CA TRP A 206 13.76 -20.03 -5.50
C TRP A 206 13.54 -20.30 -6.98
N ASP A 207 12.29 -20.26 -7.44
CA ASP A 207 11.99 -20.29 -8.87
C ASP A 207 12.47 -19.00 -9.56
N VAL A 208 12.93 -19.09 -10.80
CA VAL A 208 13.35 -17.89 -11.56
C VAL A 208 12.19 -16.93 -11.82
N VAL A 209 11.00 -17.49 -12.08
CA VAL A 209 9.76 -16.74 -12.27
C VAL A 209 8.84 -17.13 -11.12
N CYS A 210 8.54 -16.18 -10.23
CA CYS A 210 7.71 -16.42 -9.06
C CYS A 210 6.34 -15.78 -9.24
N VAL A 211 5.28 -16.55 -9.04
CA VAL A 211 3.92 -16.05 -8.99
C VAL A 211 3.66 -15.62 -7.56
N GLU A 212 3.50 -14.32 -7.35
CA GLU A 212 3.36 -13.74 -6.03
C GLU A 212 1.91 -13.79 -5.57
N ARG A 213 0.98 -13.36 -6.44
CA ARG A 213 -0.41 -13.23 -6.05
C ARG A 213 -1.36 -13.55 -7.19
N ILE A 214 -2.45 -14.25 -6.87
CA ILE A 214 -3.59 -14.43 -7.74
C ILE A 214 -4.82 -13.97 -6.95
N GLU A 215 -5.45 -12.90 -7.41
CA GLU A 215 -6.62 -12.30 -6.78
C GLU A 215 -7.82 -12.38 -7.72
N ASP A 216 -8.98 -12.64 -7.13
CA ASP A 216 -10.26 -12.54 -7.83
C ASP A 216 -10.79 -11.10 -7.72
N VAL A 217 -10.87 -10.40 -8.85
CA VAL A 217 -11.36 -9.01 -8.94
C VAL A 217 -12.78 -8.96 -9.54
N GLY A 218 -13.53 -10.07 -9.42
CA GLY A 218 -14.89 -10.21 -9.95
C GLY A 218 -14.88 -10.62 -11.42
N ASN A 219 -14.60 -9.69 -12.33
CA ASN A 219 -14.70 -9.94 -13.78
C ASN A 219 -13.47 -10.67 -14.36
N TYR A 220 -12.33 -10.59 -13.68
CA TYR A 220 -11.07 -11.18 -14.09
C TYR A 220 -10.26 -11.59 -12.86
N PHE A 221 -9.31 -12.51 -13.06
CA PHE A 221 -8.25 -12.80 -12.11
C PHE A 221 -7.07 -11.88 -12.37
N SER A 222 -6.58 -11.24 -11.31
CA SER A 222 -5.36 -10.45 -11.31
C SER A 222 -4.20 -11.35 -10.91
N LEU A 223 -3.23 -11.50 -11.80
CA LEU A 223 -2.01 -12.27 -11.57
C LEU A 223 -0.84 -11.30 -11.42
N GLN A 224 -0.09 -11.45 -10.32
CA GLN A 224 1.14 -10.73 -10.06
C GLN A 224 2.30 -11.72 -10.12
N VAL A 225 3.26 -11.45 -11.00
CA VAL A 225 4.42 -12.30 -11.25
C VAL A 225 5.68 -11.46 -11.08
N ALA A 226 6.68 -11.97 -10.36
CA ALA A 226 7.97 -11.35 -10.19
C ALA A 226 9.07 -12.23 -10.81
N LEU A 227 10.14 -11.60 -11.25
CA LEU A 227 11.39 -12.32 -11.53
C LEU A 227 12.22 -12.41 -10.26
N PHE A 228 12.96 -13.51 -10.13
CA PHE A 228 13.89 -13.67 -9.03
C PHE A 228 14.92 -12.54 -9.04
N SER A 229 15.02 -11.88 -7.90
CA SER A 229 16.07 -10.91 -7.60
C SER A 229 16.45 -11.05 -6.14
N PRO A 230 17.67 -10.64 -5.73
CA PRO A 230 18.03 -10.61 -4.31
C PRO A 230 17.04 -9.81 -3.46
N ALA A 231 16.52 -8.71 -4.00
CA ALA A 231 15.48 -7.92 -3.35
C ALA A 231 14.16 -8.70 -3.19
N TYR A 232 13.79 -9.53 -4.17
CA TYR A 232 12.62 -10.40 -4.08
C TYR A 232 12.77 -11.46 -2.99
N ALA A 233 13.94 -12.08 -2.86
CA ALA A 233 14.19 -13.07 -1.80
C ALA A 233 14.01 -12.46 -0.40
N GLU A 234 14.56 -11.26 -0.17
CA GLU A 234 14.36 -10.53 1.09
C GLU A 234 12.89 -10.18 1.34
N TYR A 235 12.19 -9.69 0.32
CA TYR A 235 10.75 -9.40 0.39
C TYR A 235 9.93 -10.64 0.74
N ALA A 236 10.17 -11.77 0.08
CA ALA A 236 9.44 -13.02 0.30
C ALA A 236 9.70 -13.59 1.70
N ILE A 237 10.93 -13.47 2.21
CA ILE A 237 11.26 -13.85 3.60
C ILE A 237 10.50 -12.97 4.59
N GLN A 238 10.48 -11.65 4.38
CA GLN A 238 9.73 -10.73 5.25
C GLN A 238 8.24 -11.03 5.27
N MET A 239 7.64 -11.33 4.11
CA MET A 239 6.24 -11.76 4.04
C MET A 239 5.97 -13.03 4.85
N LYS A 240 6.79 -14.07 4.70
CA LYS A 240 6.65 -15.31 5.48
C LYS A 240 6.76 -15.07 6.99
N LEU A 241 7.70 -14.21 7.42
CA LEU A 241 7.85 -13.86 8.83
C LEU A 241 6.61 -13.12 9.37
N ASN A 242 6.02 -12.23 8.57
CA ASN A 242 4.79 -11.52 8.94
C ASN A 242 3.58 -12.46 9.03
N GLU A 243 3.44 -13.42 8.11
CA GLU A 243 2.39 -14.44 8.15
C GLU A 243 2.52 -15.35 9.39
N GLN A 244 3.76 -15.73 9.74
CA GLN A 244 4.04 -16.51 10.95
C GLN A 244 3.76 -15.73 12.23
N ALA A 245 4.08 -14.43 12.27
CA ALA A 245 3.77 -13.58 13.41
C ALA A 245 2.24 -13.45 13.62
N ASN A 246 1.47 -13.34 12.53
CA ASN A 246 0.01 -13.24 12.59
C ASN A 246 -0.66 -14.55 13.04
N THR A 247 -0.13 -15.71 12.64
CA THR A 247 -0.64 -17.01 13.09
C THR A 247 -0.24 -17.35 14.52
N SER A 248 0.91 -16.85 15.00
CA SER A 248 1.37 -17.03 16.38
C SER A 248 0.64 -16.13 17.39
N GLY A 249 -0.05 -15.09 16.93
CA GLY A 249 -0.80 -14.15 17.75
C GLY A 249 -2.23 -14.57 18.13
N SER A 250 -2.75 -15.68 17.58
CA SER A 250 -4.14 -16.12 17.82
C SER A 250 -4.30 -17.22 18.87
N SER A 251 -3.22 -17.74 19.47
CA SER A 251 -3.31 -18.66 20.59
C SER A 251 -3.23 -17.91 21.92
N ILE A 252 -4.27 -17.12 22.23
CA ILE A 252 -4.58 -16.85 23.62
C ILE A 252 -5.12 -18.19 24.14
N PRO A 253 -4.45 -18.87 25.09
CA PRO A 253 -5.01 -20.07 25.67
C PRO A 253 -6.34 -19.69 26.32
N ASP A 254 -7.45 -20.21 25.81
CA ASP A 254 -8.75 -20.08 26.46
C ASP A 254 -8.60 -20.61 27.90
N ALA A 255 -8.78 -19.71 28.87
CA ALA A 255 -8.79 -20.09 30.26
C ALA A 255 -9.96 -21.06 30.47
N ASN A 256 -9.65 -22.34 30.61
CA ASN A 256 -10.63 -23.38 30.92
C ASN A 256 -11.08 -23.21 32.38
N TRP A 257 -12.10 -22.39 32.61
CA TRP A 257 -12.81 -22.29 33.89
C TRP A 257 -13.82 -23.44 34.03
N GLY A 258 -13.33 -24.67 33.88
CA GLY A 258 -14.08 -25.89 34.12
C GLY A 258 -14.47 -26.01 35.59
N ASN A 259 -15.78 -25.88 35.82
CA ASN A 259 -16.55 -26.05 37.04
C ASN A 259 -15.95 -27.02 38.09
N LYS A 260 -15.79 -26.51 39.32
CA LYS A 260 -15.81 -27.33 40.54
C LYS A 260 -17.24 -27.40 41.07
#